data_AF-A0A6J2UCG6-F1
#
_entry.id   AF-A0A6J2UCG6-F1
#
_cell.length_a   1.000
_cell.length_b   1.000
_cell.length_c   1.000
_cell.angle_alpha   90.00
_cell.angle_beta   90.00
_cell.angle_gamma   90.00
#
_symmetry.space_group_name_H-M   'P 1'
#
loop_
_entity.id
_entity.type
_entity.pdbx_description
1 polymer ?
#
loop_
_entity_poly.entity_id
_entity_poly.type
_entity_poly.pdbx_seq_one_letter_code
_entity_poly.pdbx_strand_id
1 'polypeptide(L)'
;MAEGTQEEHLKRTSLPAKMISRKEVSIWAILKNCIGKDLSKITMPVILNEPLSFLQRLCEYMEYAGLLTIAAQKETAEERMAHVAAFAVSALASNWDRLGKPFNPLLGETYELQRDGYRIVCEQVSHHPPVSAFHAESPDFKFHGSINPKLKFWGKSVEIQPKGVVTLEFPKWNEAYTWTNVNCCVHNIIVGKLWIEQYGSMEITNHSTGHVALLTFKSSGSAAKNLHRVEGFVQDENKKKLFFLYGKWTEFIKCCPAENYESYLREGNKKNGEKDFTDSPDGTPKKMFSKLHSFKLNSFRSLSIQDNDNGPPPEIEGDIPKSESAYSLDIPNSTLMWSCKARPENSDEICSHKICGTMTSARLLQYMANFISLFLCESYTYVYEDTRKK
;
A
#
# COMPACT_ATOMS: atom_id res chain seq x y z
N MET A 1 -1.06 -47.66 3.82
CA MET A 1 -0.59 -46.36 4.32
C MET A 1 0.50 -45.91 3.37
N ALA A 2 0.22 -44.94 2.50
CA ALA A 2 1.22 -44.38 1.62
C ALA A 2 1.82 -43.17 2.35
N GLU A 3 3.08 -43.30 2.76
CA GLU A 3 3.87 -42.20 3.28
C GLU A 3 4.08 -41.20 2.13
N GLY A 4 3.33 -40.09 2.16
CA GLY A 4 3.56 -38.97 1.26
C GLY A 4 4.83 -38.25 1.68
N THR A 5 5.91 -38.48 0.93
CA THR A 5 7.10 -37.63 0.98
C THR A 5 6.70 -36.18 0.73
N GLN A 6 6.89 -35.31 1.73
CA GLN A 6 6.84 -33.86 1.55
C GLN A 6 8.02 -33.45 0.67
N GLU A 7 7.81 -33.29 -0.64
CA GLU A 7 8.77 -32.61 -1.50
C GLU A 7 8.88 -31.14 -1.04
N GLU A 8 10.03 -30.74 -0.50
CA GLU A 8 10.36 -29.32 -0.37
C GLU A 8 10.48 -28.72 -1.78
N HIS A 9 9.40 -28.10 -2.26
CA HIS A 9 9.42 -27.37 -3.52
C HIS A 9 10.37 -26.17 -3.41
N LEU A 10 11.59 -26.32 -3.96
CA LEU A 10 12.55 -25.23 -4.12
C LEU A 10 11.91 -24.07 -4.89
N LYS A 11 11.76 -22.92 -4.22
CA LYS A 11 11.19 -21.70 -4.80
C LYS A 11 12.25 -21.00 -5.64
N ARG A 12 11.91 -20.62 -6.88
CA ARG A 12 12.85 -19.89 -7.75
C ARG A 12 13.18 -18.51 -7.18
N THR A 13 14.42 -18.09 -7.37
CA THR A 13 14.99 -16.81 -6.92
C THR A 13 15.31 -15.86 -8.08
N SER A 14 14.98 -16.23 -9.32
CA SER A 14 15.16 -15.37 -10.49
C SER A 14 14.08 -15.64 -11.55
N LEU A 15 13.87 -14.66 -12.43
CA LEU A 15 13.08 -14.82 -13.65
C LEU A 15 14.00 -15.31 -14.80
N PRO A 16 13.45 -15.97 -15.83
CA PRO A 16 14.25 -16.50 -16.95
C PRO A 16 14.98 -15.44 -17.78
N ALA A 17 14.53 -14.18 -17.73
CA ALA A 17 15.09 -13.07 -18.49
C ALA A 17 15.07 -11.78 -17.68
N LYS A 18 15.97 -10.85 -18.03
CA LYS A 18 15.97 -9.50 -17.49
C LYS A 18 14.80 -8.70 -18.06
N MET A 19 14.28 -7.77 -17.27
CA MET A 19 13.28 -6.81 -17.70
C MET A 19 13.83 -5.93 -18.85
N ILE A 20 12.97 -5.63 -19.82
CA ILE A 20 13.29 -4.70 -20.90
C ILE A 20 13.49 -3.29 -20.31
N SER A 21 14.57 -2.62 -20.73
CA SER A 21 14.84 -1.25 -20.29
C SER A 21 13.71 -0.30 -20.68
N ARG A 22 13.13 0.38 -19.69
CA ARG A 22 12.05 1.36 -19.91
C ARG A 22 12.56 2.71 -20.42
N LYS A 23 13.87 2.88 -20.56
CA LYS A 23 14.50 4.14 -21.02
C LYS A 23 14.06 4.54 -22.44
N GLU A 24 13.58 3.59 -23.22
CA GLU A 24 13.19 3.80 -24.62
C GLU A 24 11.70 4.13 -24.78
N VAL A 25 10.89 4.08 -23.70
CA VAL A 25 9.44 4.25 -23.76
C VAL A 25 8.98 5.45 -22.95
N SER A 26 8.47 6.47 -23.63
CA SER A 26 7.90 7.65 -22.98
C SER A 26 6.47 7.36 -22.48
N ILE A 27 6.30 7.26 -21.16
CA ILE A 27 4.98 7.17 -20.51
C ILE A 27 4.10 8.36 -20.91
N TRP A 28 4.69 9.55 -21.00
CA TRP A 28 4.00 10.75 -21.46
C TRP A 28 3.45 10.66 -22.88
N ALA A 29 4.20 10.07 -23.81
CA ALA A 29 3.73 9.91 -25.19
C ALA A 29 2.43 9.11 -25.26
N ILE A 30 2.21 8.21 -24.30
CA ILE A 30 0.98 7.44 -24.15
C ILE A 30 -0.07 8.27 -23.40
N LEU A 31 0.28 8.82 -22.22
CA LEU A 31 -0.66 9.55 -21.36
C LEU A 31 -1.17 10.87 -21.96
N LYS A 32 -0.42 11.55 -22.84
CA LYS A 32 -0.88 12.79 -23.49
C LYS A 32 -2.16 12.58 -24.31
N ASN A 33 -2.30 11.40 -24.92
CA ASN A 33 -3.49 11.02 -25.71
C ASN A 33 -4.67 10.59 -24.83
N CYS A 34 -4.43 10.54 -23.52
CA CYS A 34 -5.31 10.02 -22.49
C CYS A 34 -5.87 11.11 -21.57
N ILE A 35 -5.41 12.35 -21.73
CA ILE A 35 -5.85 13.49 -20.92
C ILE A 35 -7.36 13.66 -21.08
N GLY A 36 -8.08 13.73 -19.95
CA GLY A 36 -9.54 13.87 -19.91
C GLY A 36 -10.32 12.55 -20.09
N LYS A 37 -9.65 11.41 -20.31
CA LYS A 37 -10.27 10.08 -20.36
C LYS A 37 -10.04 9.30 -19.08
N ASP A 38 -10.90 8.33 -18.81
CA ASP A 38 -10.69 7.34 -17.75
C ASP A 38 -9.45 6.49 -18.08
N LEU A 39 -8.36 6.69 -17.34
CA LEU A 39 -7.08 6.01 -17.55
C LEU A 39 -7.17 4.48 -17.43
N SER A 40 -8.20 3.96 -16.75
CA SER A 40 -8.42 2.51 -16.64
C SER A 40 -8.80 1.86 -17.98
N LYS A 41 -9.36 2.64 -18.92
CA LYS A 41 -9.82 2.18 -20.25
C LYS A 41 -8.73 2.22 -21.32
N ILE A 42 -7.48 2.49 -20.94
CA ILE A 42 -6.40 2.77 -21.87
C ILE A 42 -5.42 1.61 -21.86
N THR A 43 -5.25 1.02 -23.04
CA THR A 43 -4.30 -0.06 -23.27
C THR A 43 -2.88 0.47 -23.11
N MET A 44 -2.21 0.05 -22.04
CA MET A 44 -0.79 0.35 -21.84
C MET A 44 0.07 -0.60 -22.67
N PRO A 45 1.11 -0.10 -23.35
CA PRO A 45 2.12 -0.96 -23.96
C PRO A 45 2.70 -1.93 -22.93
N VAL A 46 2.82 -3.19 -23.31
CA VAL A 46 3.25 -4.29 -22.42
C VAL A 46 4.61 -4.05 -21.75
N ILE A 47 5.48 -3.25 -22.38
CA ILE A 47 6.79 -2.83 -21.86
C ILE A 47 6.71 -1.97 -20.58
N LEU A 48 5.56 -1.35 -20.30
CA LEU A 48 5.30 -0.65 -19.04
C LEU A 48 4.77 -1.59 -17.94
N ASN A 49 4.40 -2.81 -18.32
CA ASN A 49 3.89 -3.78 -17.37
C ASN A 49 5.02 -4.48 -16.61
N GLU A 50 4.71 -4.88 -15.40
CA GLU A 50 5.45 -5.95 -14.73
C GLU A 50 4.80 -7.31 -15.02
N PRO A 51 5.55 -8.43 -14.97
CA PRO A 51 5.05 -9.77 -15.29
C PRO A 51 4.16 -10.35 -14.18
N LEU A 52 3.19 -9.58 -13.70
CA LEU A 52 2.18 -9.98 -12.74
C LEU A 52 0.80 -9.44 -13.11
N SER A 53 -0.22 -10.23 -12.86
CA SER A 53 -1.61 -9.77 -12.76
C SER A 53 -1.81 -8.92 -11.49
N PHE A 54 -2.77 -8.01 -11.50
CA PHE A 54 -3.13 -7.25 -10.31
C PHE A 54 -3.59 -8.16 -9.16
N LEU A 55 -4.17 -9.33 -9.44
CA LEU A 55 -4.53 -10.31 -8.40
C LEU A 55 -3.29 -10.83 -7.65
N GLN A 56 -2.19 -11.03 -8.36
CA GLN A 56 -0.93 -11.44 -7.75
C GLN A 56 -0.29 -10.31 -6.95
N ARG A 57 -0.46 -9.06 -7.41
CA ARG A 57 -0.03 -7.87 -6.64
C ARG A 57 -0.80 -7.76 -5.31
N LEU A 58 -2.10 -8.06 -5.29
CA LEU A 58 -2.89 -8.07 -4.06
C LEU A 58 -2.41 -9.11 -3.05
N CYS A 59 -1.97 -10.28 -3.51
CA CYS A 59 -1.39 -11.29 -2.60
C CYS A 59 -0.12 -10.82 -1.89
N GLU A 60 0.57 -9.80 -2.39
CA GLU A 60 1.73 -9.22 -1.70
C GLU A 60 1.36 -8.51 -0.38
N TYR A 61 0.09 -8.19 -0.14
CA TYR A 61 -0.36 -7.76 1.20
C TYR A 61 0.02 -8.77 2.29
N MET A 62 0.09 -10.05 1.92
CA MET A 62 0.41 -11.15 2.83
C MET A 62 1.91 -11.48 2.91
N GLU A 63 2.80 -10.62 2.39
CA GLU A 63 4.27 -10.81 2.49
C GLU A 63 4.73 -10.92 3.96
N TYR A 64 4.09 -10.16 4.85
CA TYR A 64 4.38 -10.09 6.28
C TYR A 64 3.23 -10.65 7.13
N ALA A 65 2.49 -11.64 6.62
CA ALA A 65 1.36 -12.27 7.32
C ALA A 65 1.72 -12.78 8.73
N GLY A 66 2.98 -13.13 9.00
CA GLY A 66 3.43 -13.52 10.34
C GLY A 66 3.21 -12.44 11.42
N LEU A 67 3.10 -11.16 11.06
CA LEU A 67 2.71 -10.10 12.00
C LEU A 67 1.29 -10.30 12.53
N LEU A 68 0.38 -10.84 11.71
CA LEU A 68 -0.99 -11.16 12.12
C LEU A 68 -1.02 -12.36 13.06
N THR A 69 -0.20 -13.39 12.79
CA THR A 69 -0.02 -14.51 13.71
C THR A 69 0.48 -14.02 15.07
N ILE A 70 1.49 -13.14 15.10
CA ILE A 70 2.00 -12.56 16.35
C ILE A 70 0.91 -11.74 17.04
N ALA A 71 0.16 -10.92 16.29
CA ALA A 71 -0.96 -10.14 16.81
C ALA A 71 -2.01 -11.04 17.47
N ALA A 72 -2.41 -12.14 16.83
CA ALA A 72 -3.40 -13.07 17.38
C ALA A 72 -2.99 -13.70 18.72
N GLN A 73 -1.68 -13.75 19.02
CA GLN A 73 -1.15 -14.24 20.30
C GLN A 73 -0.98 -13.15 21.37
N LYS A 74 -1.22 -11.88 21.06
CA LYS A 74 -1.18 -10.81 22.08
C LYS A 74 -2.44 -10.82 22.93
N GLU A 75 -2.24 -10.70 24.24
CA GLU A 75 -3.31 -10.80 25.24
C GLU A 75 -4.15 -9.53 25.32
N THR A 76 -3.53 -8.35 25.14
CA THR A 76 -4.22 -7.07 25.24
C THR A 76 -4.60 -6.49 23.88
N ALA A 77 -5.73 -5.79 23.81
CA ALA A 77 -6.28 -5.25 22.56
C ALA A 77 -5.38 -4.16 21.95
N GLU A 78 -4.71 -3.39 22.80
CA GLU A 78 -3.77 -2.35 22.40
C GLU A 78 -2.50 -2.93 21.77
N GLU A 79 -1.97 -4.05 22.30
CA GLU A 79 -0.83 -4.75 21.71
C GLU A 79 -1.22 -5.40 20.38
N ARG A 80 -2.41 -6.01 20.30
CA ARG A 80 -2.96 -6.51 19.03
C ARG A 80 -3.04 -5.39 18.00
N MET A 81 -3.65 -4.26 18.35
CA MET A 81 -3.81 -3.10 17.47
C MET A 81 -2.46 -2.57 16.96
N ALA A 82 -1.42 -2.51 17.81
CA ALA A 82 -0.09 -2.09 17.37
C ALA A 82 0.52 -3.03 16.31
N HIS A 83 0.30 -4.35 16.42
CA HIS A 83 0.76 -5.32 15.42
C HIS A 83 -0.09 -5.28 14.13
N VAL A 84 -1.40 -5.09 14.25
CA VAL A 84 -2.29 -4.88 13.09
C VAL A 84 -1.88 -3.62 12.33
N ALA A 85 -1.55 -2.54 13.03
CA ALA A 85 -1.03 -1.31 12.44
C ALA A 85 0.31 -1.52 11.73
N ALA A 86 1.24 -2.26 12.35
CA ALA A 86 2.50 -2.63 11.70
C ALA A 86 2.27 -3.48 10.44
N PHE A 87 1.33 -4.43 10.48
CA PHE A 87 0.94 -5.23 9.32
C PHE A 87 0.37 -4.36 8.20
N ALA A 88 -0.57 -3.46 8.51
CA ALA A 88 -1.19 -2.57 7.52
C ALA A 88 -0.16 -1.67 6.81
N VAL A 89 0.87 -1.19 7.51
CA VAL A 89 1.99 -0.48 6.87
C VAL A 89 2.83 -1.43 6.02
N SER A 90 3.19 -2.61 6.55
CA SER A 90 4.04 -3.58 5.85
C SER A 90 3.43 -4.09 4.53
N ALA A 91 2.10 -4.21 4.47
CA ALA A 91 1.36 -4.63 3.28
C ALA A 91 1.55 -3.67 2.10
N LEU A 92 1.91 -2.42 2.36
CA LEU A 92 2.13 -1.40 1.34
C LEU A 92 3.61 -1.22 0.98
N ALA A 93 4.52 -1.86 1.71
CA ALA A 93 5.96 -1.68 1.56
C ALA A 93 6.50 -2.19 0.21
N SER A 94 5.86 -3.18 -0.40
CA SER A 94 6.31 -3.76 -1.67
C SER A 94 6.19 -2.78 -2.84
N ASN A 95 5.36 -1.74 -2.73
CA ASN A 95 5.14 -0.75 -3.79
C ASN A 95 6.35 0.15 -4.06
N TRP A 96 7.29 0.28 -3.12
CA TRP A 96 8.51 1.03 -3.35
C TRP A 96 9.26 0.46 -4.57
N ASP A 97 9.85 1.31 -5.41
CA ASP A 97 10.50 1.01 -6.70
C ASP A 97 9.71 0.12 -7.70
N ARG A 98 8.46 -0.24 -7.41
CA ARG A 98 7.62 -1.07 -8.29
C ARG A 98 6.83 -0.20 -9.25
N LEU A 99 7.55 0.40 -10.20
CA LEU A 99 7.00 1.31 -11.21
C LEU A 99 6.22 0.59 -12.32
N GLY A 100 6.21 -0.75 -12.35
CA GLY A 100 5.47 -1.53 -13.35
C GLY A 100 3.97 -1.55 -13.09
N LYS A 101 3.19 -1.30 -14.14
CA LYS A 101 1.75 -1.53 -14.09
C LYS A 101 1.49 -3.04 -14.08
N PRO A 102 0.78 -3.61 -13.10
CA PRO A 102 0.38 -5.01 -13.21
C PRO A 102 -0.60 -5.17 -14.38
N PHE A 103 -0.64 -6.35 -14.98
CA PHE A 103 -1.66 -6.71 -15.97
C PHE A 103 -3.05 -6.56 -15.34
N ASN A 104 -3.94 -5.91 -16.09
CA ASN A 104 -5.34 -5.81 -15.70
C ASN A 104 -5.95 -7.21 -15.79
N PRO A 105 -6.49 -7.77 -14.70
CA PRO A 105 -7.05 -9.11 -14.74
C PRO A 105 -8.27 -9.17 -15.66
N LEU A 106 -8.48 -10.32 -16.31
CA LEU A 106 -9.73 -10.59 -17.02
C LEU A 106 -10.88 -10.78 -16.04
N LEU A 107 -12.12 -10.49 -16.44
CA LEU A 107 -13.30 -10.81 -15.61
C LEU A 107 -13.35 -12.31 -15.34
N GLY A 108 -13.48 -12.70 -14.07
CA GLY A 108 -13.43 -14.10 -13.63
C GLY A 108 -12.03 -14.71 -13.59
N GLU A 109 -10.97 -13.94 -13.87
CA GLU A 109 -9.60 -14.40 -13.59
C GLU A 109 -9.46 -14.65 -12.08
N THR A 110 -8.82 -15.77 -11.73
CA THR A 110 -8.54 -16.14 -10.35
C THR A 110 -7.04 -16.31 -10.13
N TYR A 111 -6.58 -16.06 -8.92
CA TYR A 111 -5.23 -16.39 -8.50
C TYR A 111 -5.25 -16.94 -7.07
N GLU A 112 -4.53 -18.03 -6.84
CA GLU A 112 -4.39 -18.63 -5.51
C GLU A 112 -2.92 -18.70 -5.10
N LEU A 113 -2.68 -18.60 -3.79
CA LEU A 113 -1.37 -18.77 -3.21
C LEU A 113 -1.49 -19.49 -1.87
N GLN A 114 -0.75 -20.58 -1.72
CA GLN A 114 -0.57 -21.27 -0.45
C GLN A 114 0.85 -21.07 0.06
N ARG A 115 0.96 -20.70 1.33
CA ARG A 115 2.22 -20.53 2.08
C ARG A 115 2.08 -21.22 3.43
N ASP A 116 3.21 -21.42 4.09
CA ASP A 116 3.21 -21.90 5.46
C ASP A 116 2.48 -20.87 6.34
N GLY A 117 1.38 -21.30 6.97
CA GLY A 117 0.57 -20.48 7.87
C GLY A 117 -0.63 -19.76 7.25
N TYR A 118 -0.78 -19.68 5.92
CA TYR A 118 -1.99 -19.15 5.28
C TYR A 118 -2.21 -19.62 3.84
N ARG A 119 -3.47 -19.55 3.41
CA ARG A 119 -3.87 -19.62 1.99
C ARG A 119 -4.60 -18.34 1.60
N ILE A 120 -4.49 -17.91 0.35
CA ILE A 120 -5.23 -16.77 -0.19
C ILE A 120 -5.76 -17.11 -1.57
N VAL A 121 -7.00 -16.69 -1.84
CA VAL A 121 -7.63 -16.71 -3.16
C VAL A 121 -8.04 -15.29 -3.53
N CYS A 122 -7.81 -14.93 -4.78
CA CYS A 122 -8.20 -13.66 -5.37
C CYS A 122 -9.02 -13.91 -6.64
N GLU A 123 -9.99 -13.05 -6.90
CA GLU A 123 -10.82 -13.09 -8.12
C GLU A 123 -11.10 -11.69 -8.64
N GLN A 124 -11.08 -11.51 -9.96
CA GLN A 124 -11.58 -10.32 -10.61
C GLN A 124 -13.11 -10.41 -10.76
N VAL A 125 -13.84 -9.84 -9.81
CA VAL A 125 -15.31 -9.96 -9.72
C VAL A 125 -16.07 -8.92 -10.54
N SER A 126 -15.40 -7.88 -11.03
CA SER A 126 -16.01 -6.88 -11.93
C SER A 126 -14.98 -6.24 -12.84
N HIS A 127 -15.38 -5.88 -14.06
CA HIS A 127 -14.54 -5.17 -15.03
C HIS A 127 -14.88 -3.67 -15.12
N HIS A 128 -16.14 -3.30 -14.85
CA HIS A 128 -16.63 -1.91 -14.92
C HIS A 128 -17.54 -1.60 -13.72
N PRO A 129 -17.00 -1.00 -12.63
CA PRO A 129 -15.58 -0.68 -12.41
C PRO A 129 -14.72 -1.93 -12.18
N PRO A 130 -13.38 -1.87 -12.37
CA PRO A 130 -12.50 -3.00 -12.09
C PRO A 130 -12.45 -3.25 -10.58
N VAL A 131 -13.00 -4.37 -10.12
CA VAL A 131 -12.99 -4.78 -8.71
C VAL A 131 -12.34 -6.14 -8.59
N SER A 132 -11.31 -6.22 -7.76
CA SER A 132 -10.63 -7.47 -7.40
C SER A 132 -10.92 -7.79 -5.94
N ALA A 133 -11.50 -8.96 -5.69
CA ALA A 133 -11.75 -9.47 -4.34
C ALA A 133 -10.59 -10.39 -3.92
N PHE A 134 -10.33 -10.45 -2.61
CA PHE A 134 -9.37 -11.38 -2.02
C PHE A 134 -9.87 -11.91 -0.69
N HIS A 135 -9.53 -13.16 -0.38
CA HIS A 135 -9.84 -13.82 0.88
C HIS A 135 -8.69 -14.73 1.28
N ALA A 136 -8.08 -14.43 2.43
CA ALA A 136 -6.99 -15.19 3.03
C ALA A 136 -7.42 -15.80 4.35
N GLU A 137 -6.97 -17.02 4.60
CA GLU A 137 -7.29 -17.79 5.79
C GLU A 137 -6.03 -18.40 6.40
N SER A 138 -5.97 -18.35 7.72
CA SER A 138 -4.97 -18.94 8.60
C SER A 138 -5.70 -19.57 9.79
N PRO A 139 -5.08 -20.51 10.54
CA PRO A 139 -5.63 -20.93 11.83
C PRO A 139 -5.89 -19.76 12.80
N ASP A 140 -5.10 -18.70 12.73
CA ASP A 140 -5.15 -17.57 13.68
C ASP A 140 -6.01 -16.39 13.21
N PHE A 141 -6.20 -16.23 11.90
CA PHE A 141 -6.85 -15.03 11.33
C PHE A 141 -7.57 -15.30 10.01
N LYS A 142 -8.50 -14.41 9.67
CA LYS A 142 -9.05 -14.24 8.32
C LYS A 142 -8.78 -12.84 7.83
N PHE A 143 -8.37 -12.68 6.58
CA PHE A 143 -8.04 -11.39 6.00
C PHE A 143 -8.65 -11.26 4.60
N HIS A 144 -9.58 -10.34 4.41
CA HIS A 144 -10.37 -10.25 3.19
C HIS A 144 -10.76 -8.83 2.84
N GLY A 145 -11.20 -8.64 1.60
CA GLY A 145 -11.66 -7.35 1.12
C GLY A 145 -11.78 -7.33 -0.40
N SER A 146 -12.00 -6.13 -0.92
CA SER A 146 -11.97 -5.89 -2.36
C SER A 146 -11.37 -4.53 -2.65
N ILE A 147 -10.68 -4.40 -3.79
CA ILE A 147 -9.99 -3.17 -4.20
C ILE A 147 -10.47 -2.77 -5.60
N ASN A 148 -10.82 -1.48 -5.72
CA ASN A 148 -11.16 -0.77 -6.94
C ASN A 148 -10.16 0.39 -7.12
N PRO A 149 -9.06 0.19 -7.86
CA PRO A 149 -8.05 1.22 -8.05
C PRO A 149 -8.59 2.33 -8.97
N LYS A 150 -8.77 3.52 -8.43
CA LYS A 150 -9.16 4.73 -9.19
C LYS A 150 -7.94 5.56 -9.51
N LEU A 151 -7.78 5.92 -10.78
CA LEU A 151 -6.66 6.71 -11.28
C LEU A 151 -7.10 8.17 -11.48
N LYS A 152 -6.30 9.11 -10.99
CA LYS A 152 -6.45 10.55 -11.26
C LYS A 152 -5.14 11.12 -11.80
N PHE A 153 -5.20 11.83 -12.92
CA PHE A 153 -4.05 12.48 -13.54
C PHE A 153 -3.97 13.93 -13.09
N TRP A 154 -2.81 14.35 -12.58
CA TRP A 154 -2.55 15.67 -12.01
C TRP A 154 -1.49 16.44 -12.82
N GLY A 155 -1.39 16.20 -14.12
CA GLY A 155 -0.38 16.84 -14.97
C GLY A 155 0.95 16.08 -14.95
N LYS A 156 1.80 16.34 -13.94
CA LYS A 156 3.13 15.71 -13.84
C LYS A 156 3.13 14.38 -13.08
N SER A 157 1.99 14.01 -12.50
CA SER A 157 1.86 12.86 -11.59
C SER A 157 0.52 12.14 -11.77
N VAL A 158 0.49 10.85 -11.44
CA VAL A 158 -0.73 10.02 -11.43
C VAL A 158 -0.97 9.54 -10.00
N GLU A 159 -2.12 9.92 -9.46
CA GLU A 159 -2.61 9.43 -8.18
C GLU A 159 -3.44 8.16 -8.39
N ILE A 160 -3.18 7.15 -7.57
CA ILE A 160 -3.87 5.88 -7.49
C ILE A 160 -4.57 5.83 -6.13
N GLN A 161 -5.90 5.75 -6.15
CA GLN A 161 -6.73 5.63 -4.96
C GLN A 161 -7.26 4.19 -4.87
N PRO A 162 -6.72 3.34 -3.99
CA PRO A 162 -7.16 1.95 -3.83
C PRO A 162 -8.47 1.91 -3.04
N LYS A 163 -9.61 2.19 -3.70
CA LYS A 163 -10.91 2.23 -3.02
C LYS A 163 -11.33 0.83 -2.58
N GLY A 164 -11.67 0.68 -1.32
CA GLY A 164 -12.04 -0.62 -0.75
C GLY A 164 -11.76 -0.67 0.74
N VAL A 165 -12.56 -1.45 1.45
CA VAL A 165 -12.33 -1.76 2.87
C VAL A 165 -11.61 -3.10 2.96
N VAL A 166 -10.52 -3.11 3.71
CA VAL A 166 -9.81 -4.30 4.11
C VAL A 166 -10.31 -4.71 5.49
N THR A 167 -10.59 -5.99 5.67
CA THR A 167 -11.10 -6.57 6.91
C THR A 167 -10.15 -7.64 7.40
N LEU A 168 -9.84 -7.59 8.70
CA LEU A 168 -9.09 -8.60 9.42
C LEU A 168 -9.94 -9.11 10.57
N GLU A 169 -10.01 -10.42 10.75
CA GLU A 169 -10.70 -11.06 11.86
C GLU A 169 -9.73 -11.94 12.64
N PHE A 170 -9.79 -11.86 13.97
CA PHE A 170 -9.14 -12.81 14.88
C PHE A 170 -10.20 -13.66 15.58
N PRO A 171 -10.48 -14.89 15.10
CA PRO A 171 -11.51 -15.75 15.67
C PRO A 171 -11.32 -16.05 17.16
N LYS A 172 -10.07 -16.23 17.62
CA LYS A 172 -9.73 -16.45 19.04
C LYS A 172 -10.31 -15.37 19.96
N TRP A 173 -10.30 -14.12 19.50
CA TRP A 173 -10.71 -12.96 20.28
C TRP A 173 -12.13 -12.49 19.97
N ASN A 174 -12.76 -13.05 18.93
CA ASN A 174 -13.99 -12.51 18.35
C ASN A 174 -13.86 -11.01 18.00
N GLU A 175 -12.72 -10.66 17.40
CA GLU A 175 -12.39 -9.28 17.02
C GLU A 175 -12.34 -9.11 15.50
N ALA A 176 -12.86 -7.99 15.03
CA ALA A 176 -12.79 -7.57 13.64
C ALA A 176 -12.17 -6.17 13.54
N TYR A 177 -11.30 -5.99 12.56
CA TYR A 177 -10.61 -4.75 12.27
C TYR A 177 -10.87 -4.34 10.83
N THR A 178 -11.06 -3.04 10.60
CA THR A 178 -11.20 -2.52 9.23
C THR A 178 -10.37 -1.28 9.01
N TRP A 179 -9.85 -1.15 7.80
CA TRP A 179 -9.23 0.09 7.32
C TRP A 179 -9.35 0.22 5.80
N THR A 180 -9.05 1.42 5.30
CA THR A 180 -8.85 1.69 3.88
C THR A 180 -7.39 2.04 3.64
N ASN A 181 -6.83 1.57 2.52
CA ASN A 181 -5.45 1.89 2.16
C ASN A 181 -5.29 3.35 1.75
N VAL A 182 -4.09 3.88 1.95
CA VAL A 182 -3.74 5.27 1.60
C VAL A 182 -3.53 5.44 0.09
N ASN A 183 -3.51 6.70 -0.35
CA ASN A 183 -3.27 7.01 -1.75
C ASN A 183 -1.81 6.73 -2.11
N CYS A 184 -1.59 6.32 -3.35
CA CYS A 184 -0.28 6.12 -3.95
C CYS A 184 -0.12 7.13 -5.09
N CYS A 185 1.04 7.74 -5.26
CA CYS A 185 1.31 8.68 -6.33
C CYS A 185 2.56 8.27 -7.10
N VAL A 186 2.46 8.24 -8.42
CA VAL A 186 3.58 8.05 -9.33
C VAL A 186 3.96 9.42 -9.87
N HIS A 187 5.14 9.89 -9.48
CA HIS A 187 5.65 11.21 -9.82
C HIS A 187 6.47 11.19 -11.11
N ASN A 188 6.72 12.36 -11.69
CA ASN A 188 7.59 12.54 -12.85
C ASN A 188 7.18 11.75 -14.10
N ILE A 189 5.88 11.56 -14.34
CA ILE A 189 5.39 10.80 -15.50
C ILE A 189 5.64 11.49 -16.86
N ILE A 190 6.02 12.77 -16.85
CA ILE A 190 6.38 13.55 -18.04
C ILE A 190 7.88 13.63 -18.25
N VAL A 191 8.61 14.14 -17.25
CA VAL A 191 10.06 14.40 -17.29
C VAL A 191 10.65 14.03 -15.94
N GLY A 192 11.84 13.40 -15.96
CA GLY A 192 12.58 13.02 -14.76
C GLY A 192 12.51 11.53 -14.44
N LYS A 193 13.12 11.13 -13.33
CA LYS A 193 13.07 9.75 -12.85
C LYS A 193 11.74 9.52 -12.13
N LEU A 194 10.98 8.51 -12.58
CA LEU A 194 9.75 8.06 -11.93
C LEU A 194 10.05 7.59 -10.50
N TRP A 195 9.17 7.92 -9.57
CA TRP A 195 9.21 7.41 -8.20
C TRP A 195 7.79 7.34 -7.61
N ILE A 196 7.65 6.55 -6.56
CA ILE A 196 6.36 6.29 -5.90
C ILE A 196 6.36 6.91 -4.51
N GLU A 197 5.30 7.64 -4.19
CA GLU A 197 4.97 8.08 -2.85
C GLU A 197 3.67 7.41 -2.37
N GLN A 198 3.56 7.21 -1.06
CA GLN A 198 2.28 6.93 -0.43
C GLN A 198 2.00 7.99 0.63
N TYR A 199 0.78 8.52 0.65
CA TYR A 199 0.38 9.58 1.56
C TYR A 199 -1.11 9.51 1.91
N GLY A 200 -1.44 10.13 3.04
CA GLY A 200 -2.80 10.22 3.56
C GLY A 200 -2.91 9.63 4.96
N SER A 201 -4.14 9.58 5.45
CA SER A 201 -4.45 9.02 6.77
C SER A 201 -4.99 7.61 6.63
N MET A 202 -4.49 6.70 7.45
CA MET A 202 -4.99 5.35 7.61
C MET A 202 -5.57 5.22 9.02
N GLU A 203 -6.86 4.88 9.08
CA GLU A 203 -7.58 4.64 10.32
C GLU A 203 -7.94 3.16 10.39
N ILE A 204 -7.41 2.47 11.39
CA ILE A 204 -7.66 1.05 11.66
C ILE A 204 -8.54 0.98 12.89
N THR A 205 -9.77 0.52 12.72
CA THR A 205 -10.76 0.44 13.80
C THR A 205 -10.93 -1.01 14.23
N ASN A 206 -10.83 -1.29 15.53
CA ASN A 206 -11.27 -2.55 16.14
C ASN A 206 -12.74 -2.39 16.57
N HIS A 207 -13.63 -3.13 15.92
CA HIS A 207 -15.08 -3.02 16.15
C HIS A 207 -15.56 -3.65 17.46
N SER A 208 -14.77 -4.52 18.06
CA SER A 208 -15.14 -5.23 19.29
C SER A 208 -14.72 -4.47 20.55
N THR A 209 -13.60 -3.73 20.50
CA THR A 209 -13.02 -3.06 21.67
C THR A 209 -13.00 -1.53 21.55
N GLY A 210 -13.41 -0.97 20.42
CA GLY A 210 -13.41 0.48 20.19
C GLY A 210 -12.02 1.11 20.02
N HIS A 211 -10.94 0.32 20.07
CA HIS A 211 -9.58 0.82 19.84
C HIS A 211 -9.41 1.28 18.38
N VAL A 212 -8.62 2.33 18.20
CA VAL A 212 -8.31 2.88 16.87
C VAL A 212 -6.82 3.15 16.72
N ALA A 213 -6.21 2.71 15.62
CA ALA A 213 -4.90 3.21 15.20
C ALA A 213 -5.07 4.29 14.11
N LEU A 214 -4.58 5.49 14.39
CA LEU A 214 -4.59 6.62 13.46
C LEU A 214 -3.16 6.88 12.97
N LEU A 215 -2.84 6.40 11.76
CA LEU A 215 -1.55 6.59 11.11
C LEU A 215 -1.63 7.65 10.02
N THR A 216 -0.59 8.46 9.90
CA THR A 216 -0.42 9.45 8.83
C THR A 216 0.81 9.11 8.02
N PHE A 217 0.59 8.78 6.76
CA PHE A 217 1.64 8.68 5.74
C PHE A 217 1.91 10.10 5.24
N LYS A 218 3.07 10.63 5.61
CA LYS A 218 3.43 12.01 5.31
C LYS A 218 3.81 12.14 3.84
N SER A 219 3.28 13.17 3.21
CA SER A 219 3.85 13.68 1.97
C SER A 219 5.26 14.21 2.22
N SER A 220 6.15 14.04 1.26
CA SER A 220 7.55 14.51 1.29
C SER A 220 7.65 15.99 1.67
N GLY A 221 6.73 16.80 1.14
CA GLY A 221 6.65 18.24 1.35
C GLY A 221 7.84 19.00 0.75
N SER A 222 7.88 20.31 0.95
CA SER A 222 9.00 21.14 0.51
C SER A 222 10.30 20.69 1.22
N ALA A 223 11.33 20.39 0.42
CA ALA A 223 12.63 19.81 0.81
C ALA A 223 12.64 18.32 1.20
N ALA A 224 11.56 17.57 0.95
CA ALA A 224 11.50 16.10 1.11
C ALA A 224 11.90 15.52 2.48
N LYS A 225 11.85 16.33 3.53
CA LYS A 225 12.19 15.93 4.91
C LYS A 225 11.31 14.81 5.46
N ASN A 226 10.10 14.68 4.93
CA ASN A 226 9.12 13.70 5.37
C ASN A 226 8.95 12.52 4.42
N LEU A 227 9.85 12.36 3.44
CA LEU A 227 9.73 11.32 2.43
C LEU A 227 9.56 9.94 3.07
N HIS A 228 8.45 9.29 2.75
CA HIS A 228 8.03 7.96 3.23
C HIS A 228 7.75 7.82 4.73
N ARG A 229 7.76 8.93 5.48
CA ARG A 229 7.54 8.91 6.92
C ARG A 229 6.10 8.48 7.23
N VAL A 230 5.97 7.58 8.19
CA VAL A 230 4.69 7.19 8.78
C VAL A 230 4.76 7.45 10.28
N GLU A 231 3.73 8.08 10.82
CA GLU A 231 3.60 8.26 12.27
C GLU A 231 2.15 8.27 12.71
N GLY A 232 1.88 7.89 13.95
CA GLY A 232 0.52 7.85 14.45
C GLY A 232 0.41 7.30 15.85
N PHE A 233 -0.83 7.15 16.31
CA PHE A 233 -1.11 6.65 17.65
C PHE A 233 -2.12 5.51 17.62
N VAL A 234 -1.93 4.54 18.51
CA VAL A 234 -3.01 3.66 18.98
C VAL A 234 -3.74 4.37 20.10
N GLN A 235 -5.06 4.37 20.03
CA GLN A 235 -5.96 4.97 20.99
C GLN A 235 -6.96 3.94 21.51
N ASP A 236 -7.35 4.09 22.78
CA ASP A 236 -8.51 3.37 23.33
C ASP A 236 -9.83 4.01 22.86
N GLU A 237 -10.95 3.42 23.28
CA GLU A 237 -12.31 3.91 23.03
C GLU A 237 -12.55 5.35 23.54
N ASN A 238 -11.78 5.79 24.55
CA ASN A 238 -11.84 7.12 25.14
C ASN A 238 -10.87 8.11 24.47
N LYS A 239 -10.26 7.70 23.35
CA LYS A 239 -9.26 8.47 22.58
C LYS A 239 -7.98 8.76 23.35
N LYS A 240 -7.72 8.04 24.45
CA LYS A 240 -6.45 8.12 25.17
C LYS A 240 -5.38 7.47 24.31
N LYS A 241 -4.28 8.19 24.08
CA LYS A 241 -3.12 7.67 23.35
C LYS A 241 -2.40 6.64 24.21
N LEU A 242 -2.22 5.43 23.67
CA LEU A 242 -1.56 4.31 24.36
C LEU A 242 -0.16 4.09 23.80
N PHE A 243 -0.05 4.00 22.48
CA PHE A 243 1.22 3.80 21.79
C PHE A 243 1.42 4.83 20.70
N PHE A 244 2.67 5.23 20.50
CA PHE A 244 3.12 5.99 19.36
C PHE A 244 3.84 5.07 18.38
N LEU A 245 3.40 5.04 17.13
CA LEU A 245 4.04 4.30 16.06
C LEU A 245 4.74 5.28 15.12
N TYR A 246 5.94 4.93 14.69
CA TYR A 246 6.71 5.77 13.78
C TYR A 246 7.70 4.96 12.95
N GLY A 247 8.05 5.48 11.78
CA GLY A 247 9.08 4.90 10.92
C GLY A 247 8.94 5.36 9.48
N LYS A 248 9.31 4.48 8.55
CA LYS A 248 9.17 4.69 7.11
C LYS A 248 8.58 3.46 6.47
N TRP A 249 7.51 3.61 5.67
CA TRP A 249 6.83 2.48 5.03
C TRP A 249 7.71 1.71 4.04
N THR A 250 8.87 2.25 3.67
CA THR A 250 9.88 1.60 2.82
C THR A 250 10.94 0.82 3.61
N GLU A 251 11.05 1.02 4.93
CA GLU A 251 12.17 0.52 5.74
C GLU A 251 11.73 -0.20 7.01
N PHE A 252 10.96 0.44 7.90
CA PHE A 252 10.61 -0.11 9.20
C PHE A 252 9.43 0.62 9.87
N ILE A 253 8.84 -0.02 10.89
CA ILE A 253 7.95 0.60 11.88
C ILE A 253 8.41 0.21 13.29
N LYS A 254 8.52 1.21 14.16
CA LYS A 254 8.74 1.08 15.60
C LYS A 254 7.51 1.54 16.37
N CYS A 255 7.41 1.09 17.61
CA CYS A 255 6.34 1.42 18.54
C CYS A 255 6.92 1.70 19.93
N CYS A 256 6.44 2.72 20.62
CA CYS A 256 6.76 2.99 22.02
C CYS A 256 5.50 3.42 22.79
N PRO A 257 5.50 3.35 24.13
CA PRO A 257 4.44 3.95 24.94
C PRO A 257 4.27 5.44 24.60
N ALA A 258 3.02 5.93 24.55
CA ALA A 258 2.74 7.32 24.20
C ALA A 258 3.43 8.32 25.16
N GLU A 259 3.54 7.97 26.45
CA GLU A 259 4.23 8.76 27.48
C GLU A 259 5.73 8.95 27.20
N ASN A 260 6.38 7.95 26.59
CA ASN A 260 7.80 8.02 26.21
C ASN A 260 8.00 9.03 25.08
N TYR A 261 7.11 9.02 24.09
CA TYR A 261 7.11 10.01 23.02
C TYR A 261 6.85 11.43 23.56
N GLU A 262 5.90 11.59 24.47
CA GLU A 262 5.63 12.90 25.09
C GLU A 262 6.83 13.41 25.90
N SER A 263 7.51 12.54 26.63
CA SER A 263 8.73 12.87 27.38
C SER A 263 9.87 13.28 26.46
N TYR A 264 10.08 12.53 25.37
CA TYR A 264 11.05 12.85 24.33
C TYR A 264 10.83 14.25 23.73
N LEU A 265 9.58 14.62 23.42
CA LEU A 265 9.25 15.96 22.92
C LEU A 265 9.56 17.07 23.95
N ARG A 266 9.28 16.84 25.23
CA ARG A 266 9.57 17.82 26.30
C ARG A 266 11.07 18.05 26.47
N GLU A 267 11.87 17.00 26.40
CA GLU A 267 13.34 17.11 26.51
C GLU A 267 13.96 17.81 25.31
N GLY A 268 13.49 17.51 24.08
CA GLY A 268 13.93 18.20 22.86
C GLY A 268 13.69 19.71 22.93
N ASN A 269 12.53 20.13 23.45
CA ASN A 269 12.20 21.55 23.60
C ASN A 269 13.07 22.25 24.66
N LYS A 270 13.43 21.56 25.76
CA LYS A 270 14.32 22.12 26.79
C LYS A 270 15.75 22.34 26.30
N LYS A 271 16.26 21.46 25.45
CA LYS A 271 17.62 21.58 24.86
C LYS A 271 17.76 22.74 23.87
N ASN A 272 16.65 23.21 23.29
CA ASN A 272 16.64 24.28 22.28
C ASN A 272 16.34 25.68 22.87
N GLY A 273 16.23 25.83 24.19
CA GLY A 273 15.87 27.09 24.84
C GLY A 273 17.04 28.05 25.09
N GLU A 274 17.60 28.67 24.04
CA GLU A 274 18.17 30.04 24.05
C GLU A 274 18.54 30.56 22.63
N LYS A 275 17.75 30.22 21.60
CA LYS A 275 17.77 30.95 20.32
C LYS A 275 16.34 31.14 19.85
N ASP A 276 15.93 32.40 19.71
CA ASP A 276 14.71 32.78 18.98
C ASP A 276 14.80 32.23 17.56
N PHE A 277 14.09 31.13 17.32
CA PHE A 277 13.74 30.68 15.99
C PHE A 277 12.28 31.07 15.75
N THR A 278 12.08 31.99 14.83
CA THR A 278 10.81 32.19 14.12
C THR A 278 10.49 31.05 13.12
N ASP A 279 11.24 29.94 13.14
CA ASP A 279 10.92 28.72 12.39
C ASP A 279 10.19 27.70 13.28
N SER A 280 8.86 27.81 13.32
CA SER A 280 8.02 26.65 13.60
C SER A 280 8.05 25.73 12.38
N PRO A 281 8.29 24.41 12.49
CA PRO A 281 7.98 23.50 11.40
C PRO A 281 6.45 23.33 11.38
N ASP A 282 5.87 24.13 10.51
CA ASP A 282 4.45 24.17 10.19
C ASP A 282 3.96 22.79 9.70
N GLY A 283 2.73 22.43 10.08
CA GLY A 283 2.04 21.25 9.53
C GLY A 283 1.71 20.10 10.49
N THR A 284 1.40 20.37 11.76
CA THR A 284 0.36 19.58 12.43
C THR A 284 -0.96 20.30 12.14
N PRO A 285 -1.93 19.74 11.40
CA PRO A 285 -3.17 20.45 11.17
C PRO A 285 -3.90 20.64 12.50
N LYS A 286 -3.89 21.89 13.00
CA LYS A 286 -4.86 22.42 13.97
C LYS A 286 -6.32 22.24 13.51
N LYS A 287 -6.58 21.69 12.31
CA LYS A 287 -7.88 21.27 11.80
C LYS A 287 -8.45 19.99 12.46
N MET A 288 -7.67 19.23 13.24
CA MET A 288 -8.26 18.13 14.04
C MET A 288 -8.97 18.60 15.31
N PHE A 289 -8.80 19.86 15.74
CA PHE A 289 -9.28 20.33 17.05
C PHE A 289 -10.50 21.27 17.02
N SER A 290 -11.09 21.58 15.86
CA SER A 290 -12.28 22.46 15.79
C SER A 290 -13.60 21.75 15.46
N LYS A 291 -13.63 20.42 15.28
CA LYS A 291 -14.86 19.67 14.98
C LYS A 291 -15.47 18.91 16.16
N LEU A 292 -14.91 19.05 17.36
CA LEU A 292 -15.33 18.31 18.57
C LEU A 292 -16.11 19.14 19.60
N HIS A 293 -16.35 20.43 19.36
CA HIS A 293 -17.19 21.27 20.22
C HIS A 293 -18.25 22.03 19.42
N SER A 294 -19.21 21.31 18.83
CA SER A 294 -20.58 21.81 18.62
C SER A 294 -21.47 20.74 18.01
N PHE A 295 -21.90 19.78 18.83
CA PHE A 295 -23.14 19.05 18.55
C PHE A 295 -24.11 19.31 19.71
N LYS A 296 -24.89 20.39 19.57
CA LYS A 296 -26.23 20.41 20.12
C LYS A 296 -27.09 19.53 19.22
N LEU A 297 -27.85 18.64 19.84
CA LEU A 297 -28.88 17.84 19.18
C LEU A 297 -29.77 18.74 18.31
N ASN A 298 -29.95 18.35 17.05
CA ASN A 298 -31.26 18.38 16.39
C ASN A 298 -31.25 17.61 15.05
N SER A 299 -32.18 16.66 14.98
CA SER A 299 -32.92 16.12 13.83
C SER A 299 -32.17 15.47 12.64
N PHE A 300 -32.57 14.23 12.38
CA PHE A 300 -32.22 13.40 11.22
C PHE A 300 -32.49 14.10 9.88
N ARG A 301 -31.45 14.23 9.04
CA ARG A 301 -31.57 14.26 7.57
C ARG A 301 -30.27 13.79 6.92
N SER A 302 -30.43 12.93 5.92
CA SER A 302 -29.44 12.28 5.05
C SER A 302 -28.13 13.06 4.80
N LEU A 303 -26.99 12.45 5.11
CA LEU A 303 -25.66 12.97 4.78
C LEU A 303 -25.12 12.34 3.49
N SER A 304 -25.08 13.16 2.44
CA SER A 304 -24.22 12.99 1.27
C SER A 304 -22.75 13.22 1.66
N ILE A 305 -21.88 12.26 1.35
CA ILE A 305 -20.43 12.35 1.54
C ILE A 305 -19.87 13.40 0.55
N GLN A 306 -19.24 14.46 1.06
CA GLN A 306 -18.46 15.41 0.26
C GLN A 306 -17.01 14.93 0.18
N ASP A 307 -16.52 14.75 -1.06
CA ASP A 307 -15.12 14.45 -1.38
C ASP A 307 -14.20 15.61 -0.93
N ASN A 308 -13.11 15.27 -0.25
CA ASN A 308 -12.09 16.22 0.17
C ASN A 308 -11.08 16.39 -1.00
N ASP A 309 -11.27 17.44 -1.80
CA ASP A 309 -10.56 17.69 -3.07
C ASP A 309 -9.22 18.42 -2.90
N ASN A 310 -8.34 17.92 -2.02
CA ASN A 310 -6.96 18.40 -1.95
C ASN A 310 -6.10 17.51 -2.86
N GLY A 311 -5.60 18.07 -3.97
CA GLY A 311 -4.71 17.38 -4.90
C GLY A 311 -3.37 16.96 -4.29
N PRO A 312 -2.51 16.26 -5.05
CA PRO A 312 -1.22 15.80 -4.56
C PRO A 312 -0.33 16.96 -4.10
N PRO A 313 0.62 16.70 -3.19
CA PRO A 313 1.53 17.72 -2.66
C PRO A 313 2.34 18.43 -3.76
N PRO A 314 2.73 19.71 -3.59
CA PRO A 314 3.59 20.41 -4.52
C PRO A 314 5.01 19.79 -4.56
N GLU A 315 5.52 19.53 -5.76
CA GLU A 315 6.80 18.84 -6.02
C GLU A 315 7.96 19.81 -6.29
N ILE A 316 9.19 19.34 -6.04
CA ILE A 316 10.45 19.99 -6.45
C ILE A 316 10.86 19.45 -7.82
N GLU A 317 11.15 20.32 -8.80
CA GLU A 317 11.68 19.90 -10.11
C GLU A 317 13.09 19.31 -9.95
N GLY A 318 13.27 18.03 -10.32
CA GLY A 318 14.59 17.36 -10.28
C GLY A 318 14.54 15.83 -10.10
N ASP A 319 15.72 15.25 -9.83
CA ASP A 319 15.91 13.84 -9.45
C ASP A 319 15.05 13.44 -8.22
N ILE A 320 14.89 12.13 -7.99
CA ILE A 320 14.19 11.60 -6.81
C ILE A 320 14.66 12.35 -5.56
N PRO A 321 13.74 12.91 -4.75
CA PRO A 321 14.13 13.64 -3.58
C PRO A 321 14.98 12.75 -2.66
N LYS A 322 16.18 13.21 -2.30
CA LYS A 322 17.01 12.48 -1.35
C LYS A 322 16.34 12.58 0.01
N SER A 323 15.88 11.45 0.56
CA SER A 323 15.55 11.38 1.99
C SER A 323 16.82 11.76 2.74
N GLU A 324 16.80 12.89 3.47
CA GLU A 324 17.77 13.05 4.55
C GLU A 324 17.58 11.83 5.46
N SER A 325 18.63 11.05 5.66
CA SER A 325 18.63 9.82 6.48
C SER A 325 18.36 10.11 7.97
N ALA A 326 18.13 11.37 8.32
CA ALA A 326 18.01 11.89 9.67
C ALA A 326 16.71 11.53 10.40
N TYR A 327 15.77 10.78 9.79
CA TYR A 327 14.61 10.26 10.52
C TYR A 327 14.98 9.05 11.39
N SER A 328 15.89 9.27 12.32
CA SER A 328 16.19 8.36 13.43
C SER A 328 15.67 9.00 14.71
N LEU A 329 14.36 8.92 14.92
CA LEU A 329 13.81 9.20 16.24
C LEU A 329 14.27 8.07 17.18
N ASP A 330 15.27 8.36 18.01
CA ASP A 330 15.70 7.46 19.07
C ASP A 330 14.87 7.73 20.32
N ILE A 331 13.61 7.29 20.29
CA ILE A 331 12.70 7.45 21.41
C ILE A 331 12.95 6.27 22.37
N PRO A 332 13.20 6.52 23.67
CA PRO A 332 13.42 5.47 24.65
C PRO A 332 12.28 4.44 24.68
N ASN A 333 12.62 3.17 24.96
CA ASN A 333 11.69 2.02 25.00
C ASN A 333 10.93 1.77 23.70
N SER A 334 11.51 2.18 22.56
CA SER A 334 10.96 1.83 21.25
C SER A 334 11.28 0.39 20.88
N THR A 335 10.24 -0.36 20.52
CA THR A 335 10.33 -1.74 20.02
C THR A 335 10.18 -1.74 18.51
N LEU A 336 11.01 -2.50 17.80
CA LEU A 336 10.86 -2.74 16.37
C LEU A 336 9.68 -3.69 16.12
N MET A 337 8.65 -3.20 15.44
CA MET A 337 7.46 -3.99 15.12
C MET A 337 7.59 -4.69 13.77
N TRP A 338 8.23 -4.02 12.81
CA TRP A 338 8.41 -4.52 11.46
C TRP A 338 9.65 -3.89 10.81
N SER A 339 10.38 -4.68 10.03
CA SER A 339 11.41 -4.21 9.11
C SER A 339 11.20 -4.82 7.72
N CYS A 340 11.45 -4.03 6.70
CA CYS A 340 11.40 -4.45 5.32
C CYS A 340 12.51 -5.46 5.04
N LYS A 341 12.17 -6.61 4.47
CA LYS A 341 13.15 -7.56 3.94
C LYS A 341 13.93 -6.90 2.82
N ALA A 342 15.24 -7.13 2.79
CA ALA A 342 16.09 -6.64 1.72
C ALA A 342 15.62 -7.20 0.37
N ARG A 343 15.59 -6.35 -0.66
CA ARG A 343 15.48 -6.84 -2.03
C ARG A 343 16.78 -7.55 -2.38
N PRO A 344 16.72 -8.71 -3.03
CA PRO A 344 17.91 -9.33 -3.59
C PRO A 344 18.59 -8.52 -4.66
N GLU A 345 19.86 -8.83 -4.85
CA GLU A 345 20.82 -8.06 -5.64
C GLU A 345 20.39 -7.90 -7.10
N ASN A 346 19.69 -8.89 -7.67
CA ASN A 346 19.19 -8.85 -9.04
C ASN A 346 17.80 -8.20 -9.19
N SER A 347 17.20 -7.65 -8.12
CA SER A 347 15.81 -7.18 -8.12
C SER A 347 15.53 -6.13 -9.19
N ASP A 348 16.42 -5.17 -9.42
CA ASP A 348 16.26 -4.14 -10.46
C ASP A 348 16.24 -4.74 -11.88
N GLU A 349 16.89 -5.89 -12.09
CA GLU A 349 16.86 -6.63 -13.35
C GLU A 349 15.55 -7.42 -13.55
N ILE A 350 14.74 -7.56 -12.50
CA ILE A 350 13.48 -8.31 -12.50
C ILE A 350 12.32 -7.45 -11.99
N CYS A 351 12.20 -6.19 -12.41
CA CYS A 351 11.09 -5.29 -12.04
C CYS A 351 11.01 -4.90 -10.55
N SER A 352 12.13 -4.92 -9.83
CA SER A 352 12.24 -4.56 -8.40
C SER A 352 11.32 -5.37 -7.47
N HIS A 353 11.02 -6.62 -7.86
CA HIS A 353 10.29 -7.56 -7.01
C HIS A 353 11.08 -7.85 -5.72
N LYS A 354 10.38 -7.81 -4.57
CA LYS A 354 10.86 -8.42 -3.32
C LYS A 354 10.72 -9.95 -3.48
N ILE A 355 11.83 -10.69 -3.36
CA ILE A 355 11.94 -12.08 -3.87
C ILE A 355 11.12 -13.14 -3.12
N CYS A 356 11.00 -14.30 -3.78
CA CYS A 356 10.42 -15.59 -3.39
C CYS A 356 8.89 -15.62 -3.39
N GLY A 357 8.26 -14.64 -2.75
CA GLY A 357 6.80 -14.44 -2.76
C GLY A 357 6.24 -14.32 -4.17
N THR A 358 6.62 -13.23 -4.83
CA THR A 358 6.14 -12.82 -6.16
C THR A 358 6.67 -13.69 -7.30
N MET A 359 7.88 -14.24 -7.15
CA MET A 359 8.46 -15.10 -8.18
C MET A 359 7.86 -16.50 -8.19
N THR A 360 7.43 -17.05 -7.05
CA THR A 360 6.66 -18.30 -7.08
C THR A 360 5.33 -18.11 -7.83
N SER A 361 4.71 -16.92 -7.70
CA SER A 361 3.43 -16.57 -8.34
C SER A 361 3.48 -16.59 -9.86
N ALA A 362 4.57 -16.12 -10.46
CA ALA A 362 4.71 -16.01 -11.91
C ALA A 362 5.21 -17.30 -12.60
N ARG A 363 5.08 -18.49 -11.99
CA ARG A 363 5.64 -19.77 -12.50
C ARG A 363 5.17 -20.10 -13.93
N LEU A 364 3.98 -19.63 -14.33
CA LEU A 364 3.36 -19.86 -15.65
C LEU A 364 3.35 -18.64 -16.59
N LEU A 365 3.64 -17.43 -16.09
CA LEU A 365 3.33 -16.20 -16.83
C LEU A 365 4.28 -15.87 -17.98
N GLN A 366 5.54 -16.32 -17.99
CA GLN A 366 6.42 -16.01 -19.14
C GLN A 366 6.00 -16.78 -20.40
N TYR A 367 5.59 -18.05 -20.25
CA TYR A 367 5.05 -18.84 -21.36
C TYR A 367 3.69 -18.30 -21.81
N MET A 368 2.86 -17.85 -20.86
CA MET A 368 1.59 -17.21 -21.17
C MET A 368 1.71 -15.78 -21.69
N ALA A 369 2.74 -15.00 -21.39
CA ALA A 369 2.88 -13.64 -21.92
C ALA A 369 3.12 -13.64 -23.43
N ASN A 370 3.89 -14.62 -23.93
CA ASN A 370 4.00 -14.85 -25.38
C ASN A 370 2.68 -15.37 -25.96
N PHE A 371 1.97 -16.24 -25.24
CA PHE A 371 0.68 -16.78 -25.68
C PHE A 371 -0.46 -15.75 -25.66
N ILE A 372 -0.49 -14.84 -24.68
CA ILE A 372 -1.47 -13.75 -24.50
C ILE A 372 -1.16 -12.60 -25.46
N SER A 373 0.11 -12.34 -25.78
CA SER A 373 0.46 -11.42 -26.88
C SER A 373 -0.07 -11.93 -28.23
N LEU A 374 0.03 -13.24 -28.47
CA LEU A 374 -0.57 -13.90 -29.65
C LEU A 374 -2.11 -13.91 -29.60
N PHE A 375 -2.71 -14.26 -28.46
CA PHE A 375 -4.17 -14.33 -28.30
C PHE A 375 -4.85 -12.96 -28.32
N LEU A 376 -4.24 -11.91 -27.77
CA LEU A 376 -4.78 -10.55 -27.84
C LEU A 376 -4.61 -9.95 -29.25
N CYS A 377 -3.62 -10.39 -30.02
CA CYS A 377 -3.52 -10.00 -31.44
C CYS A 377 -4.60 -10.69 -32.29
N GLU A 378 -4.86 -11.99 -32.06
CA GLU A 378 -5.88 -12.73 -32.82
C GLU A 378 -7.33 -12.42 -32.38
N SER A 379 -7.58 -12.24 -31.09
CA SER A 379 -8.94 -11.99 -30.56
C SER A 379 -9.45 -10.58 -30.89
N TYR A 380 -8.58 -9.59 -31.01
CA TYR A 380 -8.98 -8.24 -31.46
C TYR A 380 -9.15 -8.13 -32.97
N THR A 381 -8.52 -9.01 -33.75
CA THR A 381 -8.74 -9.06 -35.22
C THR A 381 -10.12 -9.63 -35.54
N TYR A 382 -10.58 -10.64 -34.79
CA TYR A 382 -11.90 -11.26 -35.00
C TYR A 382 -13.08 -10.33 -34.66
N VAL A 383 -12.97 -9.47 -33.64
CA VAL A 383 -14.06 -8.54 -33.26
C VAL A 383 -14.15 -7.32 -34.19
N TYR A 384 -13.07 -6.97 -34.89
CA TYR A 384 -13.04 -5.83 -35.82
C TYR A 384 -13.42 -6.17 -37.28
N GLU A 385 -13.41 -7.44 -37.67
CA GLU A 385 -13.92 -7.87 -38.99
C GLU A 385 -15.44 -8.08 -38.99
N ASP A 386 -16.05 -8.47 -37.87
CA ASP A 386 -17.49 -8.74 -37.79
C ASP A 386 -18.35 -7.45 -37.72
N THR A 387 -17.76 -6.32 -37.32
CA THR A 387 -18.43 -5.01 -37.29
C THR A 387 -18.35 -4.22 -38.61
N ARG A 388 -17.70 -4.77 -39.66
CA ARG A 388 -17.70 -4.20 -41.01
C ARG A 388 -18.61 -4.93 -42.01
N LYS A 389 -19.38 -5.92 -41.55
CA LYS A 389 -20.42 -6.61 -42.35
C LYS A 389 -21.80 -6.56 -41.67
N LYS A 390 -22.31 -5.36 -41.34
CA LYS A 390 -23.75 -5.09 -41.24
C LYS A 390 -24.06 -3.67 -41.67
#